data_AF-A0A6V7BBL3-F1
#
_entry.id   AF-A0A6V7BBL3-F1
#
_cell.length_a   1.000
_cell.length_b   1.000
_cell.length_c   1.000
_cell.angle_alpha   90.00
_cell.angle_beta   90.00
_cell.angle_gamma   90.00
#
_symmetry.space_group_name_H-M   'P 1'
#
loop_
_entity.id
_entity.type
_entity.pdbx_description
1 polymer ?
#
loop_
_entity_poly.entity_id
_entity_poly.type
_entity_poly.pdbx_seq_one_letter_code
_entity_poly.pdbx_strand_id
1 'polypeptide(L)'
;MNSSETHYTVTVYVAAPGTPLAGGGTSAAGHVYYSISDGQNNNSYGFAPLAHGESSGLGGVSETDVADYKDPYYSRTLEISKDQYEKLQAFGRDAAGHGFNMQYEWKENSCIDFTWSALNQAGLHRRNVFVMTDKDFEGQLKPLSNVEDIKSIKAPFPDSKLNSESQHAMPKQTFEQRLISEQRHPDDRSLPGLAAPFERHQMPASDASKMNPLLSQAEAAVRDLEKGLGRDYDENSARLAASSAYLAKENGLSRIDHIALSQQTDSVRQGENVFVVEGALNDPAHKMAHMKTMDAIAQPVEQSLAQLQTLSEAQRQQQPQPQQQQEQQRDQAPVQPHRTV
;
A
#
# COMPACT_ATOMS: atom_id res chain seq x y z
N MET A 1 -47.58 -10.09 -17.54
CA MET A 1 -46.84 -8.84 -17.30
C MET A 1 -45.55 -9.25 -16.62
N ASN A 2 -44.43 -9.23 -17.34
CA ASN A 2 -43.12 -9.41 -16.70
C ASN A 2 -42.90 -8.20 -15.80
N SER A 3 -43.00 -8.38 -14.49
CA SER A 3 -42.39 -7.43 -13.56
C SER A 3 -40.91 -7.40 -13.94
N SER A 4 -40.45 -6.31 -14.55
CA SER A 4 -39.02 -6.09 -14.77
C SER A 4 -38.38 -6.12 -13.39
N GLU A 5 -37.61 -7.15 -13.12
CA GLU A 5 -36.88 -7.31 -11.88
C GLU A 5 -35.97 -6.08 -11.73
N THR A 6 -36.20 -5.30 -10.66
CA THR A 6 -35.41 -4.10 -10.41
C THR A 6 -34.07 -4.54 -9.86
N HIS A 7 -33.01 -4.33 -10.64
CA HIS A 7 -31.65 -4.64 -10.25
C HIS A 7 -30.98 -3.38 -9.70
N TYR A 8 -30.18 -3.55 -8.64
CA TYR A 8 -29.45 -2.47 -8.01
C TYR A 8 -27.96 -2.67 -8.20
N THR A 9 -27.23 -1.60 -8.48
CA THR A 9 -25.77 -1.66 -8.63
C THR A 9 -25.08 -0.55 -7.86
N VAL A 10 -23.87 -0.80 -7.40
CA VAL A 10 -22.89 0.24 -7.03
C VAL A 10 -21.74 0.20 -8.04
N THR A 11 -21.27 1.36 -8.46
CA THR A 11 -20.01 1.49 -9.21
C THR A 11 -19.05 2.33 -8.40
N VAL A 12 -17.86 1.79 -8.12
CA VAL A 12 -16.77 2.52 -7.46
C VAL A 12 -15.78 2.98 -8.53
N TYR A 13 -15.39 4.25 -8.48
CA TYR A 13 -14.53 4.90 -9.45
C TYR A 13 -13.23 5.36 -8.81
N VAL A 14 -12.13 5.23 -9.55
CA VAL A 14 -10.81 5.73 -9.18
C VAL A 14 -10.32 6.62 -10.32
N ALA A 15 -10.30 7.93 -10.08
CA ALA A 15 -9.64 8.90 -10.95
C ALA A 15 -8.17 9.04 -10.53
N ALA A 16 -7.26 8.88 -11.48
CA ALA A 16 -5.84 9.15 -11.26
C ALA A 16 -5.57 10.67 -11.22
N PRO A 17 -4.45 11.13 -10.62
CA PRO A 17 -3.90 12.45 -10.92
C PRO A 17 -3.79 12.64 -12.44
N GLY A 18 -4.19 13.82 -12.94
CA GLY A 18 -4.24 14.10 -14.38
C GLY A 18 -5.55 13.70 -15.07
N THR A 19 -6.51 13.07 -14.36
CA THR A 19 -7.82 12.73 -14.96
C THR A 19 -8.54 14.00 -15.42
N PRO A 20 -8.96 14.10 -16.70
CA PRO A 20 -9.64 15.28 -17.22
C PRO A 20 -10.98 15.56 -16.54
N LEU A 21 -11.28 16.84 -16.32
CA LEU A 21 -12.55 17.28 -15.73
C LEU A 21 -13.50 17.85 -16.78
N ALA A 22 -14.81 17.73 -16.55
CA ALA A 22 -15.85 18.24 -17.44
C ALA A 22 -15.82 19.76 -17.56
N GLY A 23 -15.60 20.46 -16.45
CA GLY A 23 -15.40 21.92 -16.39
C GLY A 23 -14.07 22.42 -16.96
N GLY A 24 -13.21 21.52 -17.46
CA GLY A 24 -11.87 21.84 -17.95
C GLY A 24 -10.78 21.63 -16.89
N GLY A 25 -9.54 21.51 -17.36
CA GLY A 25 -8.41 21.14 -16.50
C GLY A 25 -8.38 19.65 -16.15
N THR A 26 -7.59 19.30 -15.14
CA THR A 26 -7.36 17.92 -14.71
C THR A 26 -7.30 17.84 -13.19
N SER A 27 -7.71 16.73 -12.60
CA SER A 27 -7.57 16.49 -11.17
C SER A 27 -6.09 16.50 -10.74
N ALA A 28 -5.78 17.25 -9.68
CA ALA A 28 -4.42 17.38 -9.16
C ALA A 28 -3.96 16.13 -8.39
N ALA A 29 -4.80 15.61 -7.50
CA ALA A 29 -4.49 14.47 -6.63
C ALA A 29 -5.17 13.16 -7.06
N GLY A 30 -6.06 13.21 -8.05
CA GLY A 30 -7.01 12.14 -8.32
C GLY A 30 -8.22 12.22 -7.39
N HIS A 31 -9.08 11.20 -7.43
CA HIS A 31 -10.32 11.14 -6.64
C HIS A 31 -10.83 9.71 -6.55
N VAL A 32 -11.51 9.37 -5.46
CA VAL A 32 -12.28 8.12 -5.33
C VAL A 32 -13.70 8.46 -4.93
N TYR A 33 -14.66 7.89 -5.63
CA TYR A 33 -16.08 8.16 -5.45
C TYR A 33 -16.89 6.95 -5.89
N TYR A 34 -18.19 6.95 -5.60
CA TYR A 34 -19.09 5.88 -6.04
C TYR A 34 -20.38 6.43 -6.63
N SER A 35 -21.08 5.58 -7.38
CA SER A 35 -22.45 5.84 -7.79
C SER A 35 -23.32 4.62 -7.52
N ILE A 36 -24.62 4.84 -7.36
CA ILE A 36 -25.60 3.79 -7.17
C ILE A 36 -26.72 3.93 -8.19
N SER A 37 -27.17 2.79 -8.74
CA SER A 37 -28.28 2.73 -9.69
C SER A 37 -29.36 1.74 -9.24
N ASP A 38 -30.61 2.10 -9.50
CA ASP A 38 -31.80 1.25 -9.36
C ASP A 38 -32.32 0.76 -10.73
N GLY A 39 -31.50 0.88 -11.78
CA GLY A 39 -31.85 0.57 -13.17
C GLY A 39 -32.60 1.68 -13.90
N GLN A 40 -33.01 2.76 -13.22
CA GLN A 40 -33.67 3.93 -13.83
C GLN A 40 -32.90 5.23 -13.56
N ASN A 41 -32.43 5.38 -12.32
CA ASN A 41 -31.67 6.52 -11.82
C ASN A 41 -30.23 6.08 -11.55
N ASN A 42 -29.29 7.03 -11.62
CA ASN A 42 -27.90 6.83 -11.20
C ASN A 42 -27.47 8.06 -10.39
N ASN A 43 -27.23 7.86 -9.09
CA ASN A 43 -26.84 8.94 -8.17
C ASN A 43 -25.35 8.80 -7.83
N SER A 44 -24.60 9.88 -7.98
CA SER A 44 -23.18 9.94 -7.64
C SER A 44 -22.99 10.44 -6.22
N TYR A 45 -21.94 9.96 -5.54
CA TYR A 45 -21.52 10.43 -4.22
C TYR A 45 -19.99 10.37 -4.13
N GLY A 46 -19.38 11.50 -3.81
CA GLY A 46 -17.99 11.56 -3.38
C GLY A 46 -17.78 12.70 -2.40
N PHE A 47 -16.58 12.85 -1.87
CA PHE A 47 -16.30 13.82 -0.82
C PHE A 47 -15.06 14.63 -1.11
N ALA A 48 -15.20 15.95 -1.05
CA ALA A 48 -14.15 16.90 -1.39
C ALA A 48 -14.29 18.16 -0.51
N PRO A 49 -13.24 18.99 -0.39
CA PRO A 49 -13.40 20.29 0.27
C PRO A 49 -14.40 21.16 -0.51
N LEU A 50 -15.22 21.93 0.22
CA LEU A 50 -16.20 22.85 -0.38
C LEU A 50 -15.55 23.92 -1.26
N ALA A 51 -14.35 24.35 -0.89
CA ALA A 51 -13.52 25.21 -1.72
C ALA A 51 -12.63 24.33 -2.61
N HIS A 52 -12.85 24.40 -3.93
CA HIS A 52 -12.07 23.63 -4.90
C HIS A 52 -10.58 23.92 -4.79
N GLY A 53 -9.78 22.85 -4.68
CA GLY A 53 -8.31 22.92 -4.66
C GLY A 53 -7.71 23.07 -3.26
N GLU A 54 -8.53 23.20 -2.21
CA GLU A 54 -8.04 23.16 -0.83
C GLU A 54 -7.59 21.75 -0.44
N SER A 55 -6.56 21.68 0.41
CA SER A 55 -6.03 20.40 0.91
C SER A 55 -6.65 19.99 2.26
N SER A 56 -7.29 20.93 2.96
CA SER A 56 -8.04 20.72 4.17
C SER A 56 -9.12 21.78 4.34
N GLY A 57 -10.14 21.50 5.16
CA GLY A 57 -11.23 22.44 5.40
C GLY A 57 -12.57 21.74 5.56
N LEU A 58 -13.66 22.51 5.57
CA LEU A 58 -14.99 21.91 5.59
C LEU A 58 -15.22 21.15 4.28
N GLY A 59 -15.50 19.86 4.41
CA GLY A 59 -15.82 19.00 3.29
C GLY A 59 -17.31 19.05 2.93
N GLY A 60 -17.61 18.61 1.73
CA GLY A 60 -18.96 18.47 1.21
C GLY A 60 -19.09 17.20 0.37
N VAL A 61 -20.29 16.63 0.39
CA VAL A 61 -20.62 15.53 -0.52
C VAL A 61 -20.91 16.10 -1.90
N SER A 62 -20.19 15.62 -2.91
CA SER A 62 -20.40 15.89 -4.32
C SER A 62 -21.38 14.87 -4.90
N GLU A 63 -22.44 15.36 -5.56
CA GLU A 63 -23.41 14.52 -6.27
C GLU A 63 -23.18 14.48 -7.79
N THR A 64 -22.07 15.05 -8.26
CA THR A 64 -21.79 15.24 -9.69
C THR A 64 -20.51 14.56 -10.18
N ASP A 65 -19.76 13.88 -9.31
CA ASP A 65 -18.45 13.31 -9.66
C ASP A 65 -18.47 12.39 -10.89
N VAL A 66 -19.52 11.58 -11.08
CA VAL A 66 -19.70 10.76 -12.31
C VAL A 66 -19.77 11.61 -13.58
N ALA A 67 -20.37 12.80 -13.52
CA ALA A 67 -20.45 13.72 -14.66
C ALA A 67 -19.16 14.55 -14.81
N ASP A 68 -18.47 14.82 -13.70
CA ASP A 68 -17.32 15.72 -13.65
C ASP A 68 -16.01 15.05 -14.08
N TYR A 69 -15.80 13.77 -13.75
CA TYR A 69 -14.57 13.06 -14.08
C TYR A 69 -14.70 12.27 -15.38
N LYS A 70 -13.89 12.63 -16.39
CA LYS A 70 -13.87 11.96 -17.69
C LYS A 70 -12.85 10.83 -17.71
N ASP A 71 -13.29 9.65 -18.14
CA ASP A 71 -12.47 8.43 -18.27
C ASP A 71 -11.62 8.15 -17.02
N PRO A 72 -12.26 7.95 -15.84
CA PRO A 72 -11.54 7.63 -14.62
C PRO A 72 -10.69 6.37 -14.85
N TYR A 73 -9.48 6.36 -14.29
CA TYR A 73 -8.49 5.30 -14.53
C TYR A 73 -9.05 3.89 -14.32
N TYR A 74 -9.88 3.73 -13.30
CA TYR A 74 -10.50 2.44 -13.00
C TYR A 74 -11.94 2.62 -12.52
N SER A 75 -12.81 1.67 -12.85
CA SER A 75 -14.12 1.53 -12.23
C SER A 75 -14.51 0.06 -12.08
N ARG A 76 -15.30 -0.23 -11.05
CA ARG A 76 -15.88 -1.55 -10.80
C ARG A 76 -17.34 -1.43 -10.43
N THR A 77 -18.20 -2.09 -11.19
CA THR A 77 -19.63 -2.21 -10.93
C THR A 77 -19.93 -3.56 -10.30
N LEU A 78 -20.73 -3.56 -9.23
CA LEU A 78 -21.22 -4.73 -8.54
C LEU A 78 -22.75 -4.68 -8.49
N GLU A 79 -23.42 -5.80 -8.81
CA GLU A 79 -24.82 -5.97 -8.41
C GLU A 79 -24.91 -6.11 -6.89
N ILE A 80 -25.86 -5.41 -6.29
CA ILE A 80 -26.06 -5.31 -4.84
C ILE A 80 -27.53 -5.53 -4.50
N SER A 81 -27.80 -5.83 -3.23
CA SER A 81 -29.17 -5.95 -2.77
C SER A 81 -29.82 -4.57 -2.61
N LYS A 82 -31.15 -4.53 -2.58
CA LYS A 82 -31.90 -3.30 -2.29
C LYS A 82 -31.51 -2.68 -0.94
N ASP A 83 -31.29 -3.50 0.10
CA ASP A 83 -30.85 -3.03 1.43
C ASP A 83 -29.47 -2.35 1.37
N GLN A 84 -28.54 -2.92 0.57
CA GLN A 84 -27.22 -2.31 0.37
C GLN A 84 -27.32 -0.98 -0.39
N TYR A 85 -28.16 -0.92 -1.43
CA TYR A 85 -28.44 0.30 -2.17
C TYR A 85 -28.99 1.41 -1.25
N GLU A 86 -29.98 1.08 -0.41
CA GLU A 86 -30.60 2.04 0.50
C GLU A 86 -29.62 2.55 1.57
N LYS A 87 -28.71 1.70 2.07
CA LYS A 87 -27.64 2.11 3.00
C LYS A 87 -26.63 3.03 2.35
N LEU A 88 -26.17 2.73 1.13
CA LEU A 88 -25.29 3.61 0.37
C LEU A 88 -25.96 4.96 0.10
N GLN A 89 -27.24 4.95 -0.29
CA GLN A 89 -27.99 6.17 -0.53
C GLN A 89 -28.15 7.02 0.74
N ALA A 90 -28.48 6.39 1.87
CA ALA A 90 -28.64 7.08 3.15
C ALA A 90 -27.33 7.74 3.58
N PHE A 91 -26.21 7.01 3.51
CA PHE A 91 -24.89 7.55 3.81
C PHE A 91 -24.51 8.70 2.86
N GLY A 92 -24.69 8.52 1.55
CA GLY A 92 -24.40 9.55 0.57
C GLY A 92 -25.18 10.85 0.79
N ARG A 93 -26.43 10.76 1.27
CA ARG A 93 -27.27 11.94 1.57
C ARG A 93 -26.96 12.59 2.91
N ASP A 94 -26.55 11.83 3.92
CA ASP A 94 -26.32 12.31 5.27
C ASP A 94 -25.15 11.59 5.96
N ALA A 95 -23.94 11.79 5.44
CA ALA A 95 -22.75 11.14 5.98
C ALA A 95 -22.49 11.53 7.45
N ALA A 96 -22.77 12.78 7.81
CA ALA A 96 -22.62 13.29 9.17
C ALA A 96 -23.54 12.57 10.17
N GLY A 97 -24.83 12.41 9.84
CA GLY A 97 -25.78 11.64 10.66
C GLY A 97 -25.40 10.17 10.80
N HIS A 98 -24.60 9.67 9.86
CA HIS A 98 -24.03 8.32 9.86
C HIS A 98 -22.63 8.24 10.47
N GLY A 99 -22.19 9.27 11.22
CA GLY A 99 -20.96 9.27 12.01
C GLY A 99 -19.69 9.62 11.23
N PHE A 100 -19.81 10.01 9.96
CA PHE A 100 -18.67 10.45 9.16
C PHE A 100 -18.24 11.87 9.57
N ASN A 101 -16.94 12.08 9.74
CA ASN A 101 -16.40 13.40 10.01
C ASN A 101 -16.49 14.26 8.73
N MET A 102 -17.14 15.42 8.80
CA MET A 102 -17.27 16.30 7.63
C MET A 102 -16.09 17.26 7.43
N GLN A 103 -15.06 17.18 8.29
CA GLN A 103 -13.83 17.91 8.10
C GLN A 103 -12.96 17.19 7.06
N TYR A 104 -12.78 17.78 5.89
CA TYR A 104 -11.89 17.24 4.86
C TYR A 104 -10.43 17.49 5.25
N GLU A 105 -9.64 16.43 5.21
CA GLU A 105 -8.19 16.47 5.33
C GLU A 105 -7.58 15.44 4.39
N TRP A 106 -6.81 15.90 3.41
CA TRP A 106 -6.31 15.02 2.35
C TRP A 106 -5.50 13.80 2.84
N LYS A 107 -4.96 13.82 4.07
CA LYS A 107 -4.19 12.73 4.68
C LYS A 107 -4.96 11.82 5.62
N GLU A 108 -6.05 12.32 6.22
CA GLU A 108 -6.67 11.70 7.40
C GLU A 108 -8.18 11.51 7.24
N ASN A 109 -8.84 12.29 6.38
CA ASN A 109 -10.27 12.16 6.09
C ASN A 109 -10.60 12.75 4.70
N SER A 110 -10.66 11.87 3.71
CA SER A 110 -10.59 12.18 2.29
C SER A 110 -11.73 11.53 1.50
N CYS A 111 -11.73 11.75 0.18
CA CYS A 111 -12.63 11.09 -0.76
C CYS A 111 -12.61 9.54 -0.65
N ILE A 112 -11.47 8.99 -0.24
CA ILE A 112 -11.22 7.58 -0.09
C ILE A 112 -11.89 7.05 1.18
N ASP A 113 -11.70 7.75 2.31
CA ASP A 113 -12.31 7.42 3.62
C ASP A 113 -13.83 7.50 3.57
N PHE A 114 -14.36 8.49 2.87
CA PHE A 114 -15.79 8.61 2.60
C PHE A 114 -16.33 7.41 1.81
N THR A 115 -15.66 7.04 0.72
CA THR A 115 -16.10 5.95 -0.16
C THR A 115 -16.09 4.62 0.60
N TRP A 116 -15.02 4.34 1.35
CA TRP A 116 -14.96 3.11 2.13
C TRP A 116 -15.93 3.09 3.32
N SER A 117 -16.15 4.23 3.99
CA SER A 117 -17.19 4.34 5.02
C SER A 117 -18.58 3.97 4.47
N ALA A 118 -18.93 4.48 3.28
CA ALA A 118 -20.18 4.15 2.62
C ALA A 118 -20.29 2.64 2.32
N LEU A 119 -19.26 2.07 1.69
CA LEU A 119 -19.20 0.66 1.34
C LEU A 119 -19.30 -0.23 2.59
N ASN A 120 -18.60 0.12 3.66
CA ASN A 120 -18.62 -0.62 4.92
C ASN A 120 -19.99 -0.58 5.60
N GLN A 121 -20.68 0.57 5.61
CA GLN A 121 -22.05 0.65 6.12
C GLN A 121 -23.02 -0.22 5.32
N ALA A 122 -22.78 -0.37 4.02
CA ALA A 122 -23.53 -1.27 3.15
C ALA A 122 -23.07 -2.75 3.22
N GLY A 123 -22.13 -3.08 4.10
CA GLY A 123 -21.60 -4.44 4.24
C GLY A 123 -20.73 -4.90 3.06
N LEU A 124 -20.28 -3.96 2.22
CA LEU A 124 -19.40 -4.20 1.08
C LEU A 124 -17.95 -4.01 1.52
N HIS A 125 -17.41 -5.03 2.17
CA HIS A 125 -16.06 -4.97 2.70
C HIS A 125 -15.05 -5.41 1.64
N ARG A 126 -13.89 -4.74 1.62
CA ARG A 126 -12.71 -5.34 1.01
C ARG A 126 -12.44 -6.68 1.67
N ARG A 127 -11.89 -7.62 0.92
CA ARG A 127 -11.22 -8.75 1.56
C ARG A 127 -9.86 -8.25 1.99
N ASN A 128 -9.67 -8.08 3.30
CA ASN A 128 -8.32 -7.99 3.78
C ASN A 128 -7.62 -9.29 3.41
N VAL A 129 -6.40 -9.12 2.94
CA VAL A 129 -5.40 -10.17 2.72
C VAL A 129 -5.51 -11.21 3.89
N PHE A 130 -5.74 -10.77 5.13
CA PHE A 130 -5.76 -11.58 6.35
C PHE A 130 -7.11 -12.25 6.77
N VAL A 131 -8.07 -12.49 5.84
CA VAL A 131 -9.34 -13.23 6.09
C VAL A 131 -10.20 -12.66 7.24
N MET A 132 -10.32 -11.33 7.33
CA MET A 132 -11.40 -10.69 8.09
C MET A 132 -12.07 -9.64 7.20
N THR A 133 -13.40 -9.61 7.19
CA THR A 133 -14.17 -8.47 6.67
C THR A 133 -13.74 -7.22 7.44
N ASP A 134 -13.04 -6.32 6.75
CA ASP A 134 -12.54 -5.08 7.33
C ASP A 134 -13.66 -4.04 7.29
N LYS A 135 -14.38 -3.91 8.41
CA LYS A 135 -15.55 -3.03 8.53
C LYS A 135 -15.18 -1.57 8.77
N ASP A 136 -13.91 -1.32 9.09
CA ASP A 136 -13.39 -0.02 9.54
C ASP A 136 -12.26 0.48 8.61
N PHE A 137 -12.15 -0.08 7.40
CA PHE A 137 -11.16 0.38 6.43
C PHE A 137 -11.53 1.76 5.90
N GLU A 138 -10.58 2.68 5.91
CA GLU A 138 -10.75 4.05 5.41
C GLU A 138 -10.01 4.25 4.06
N GLY A 139 -9.22 3.28 3.58
CA GLY A 139 -8.57 3.33 2.27
C GLY A 139 -7.10 3.75 2.28
N GLN A 140 -6.45 3.72 1.11
CA GLN A 140 -5.06 4.17 0.95
C GLN A 140 -5.01 5.65 0.55
N LEU A 141 -4.04 6.42 1.06
CA LEU A 141 -3.85 7.86 0.78
C LEU A 141 -3.90 8.29 -0.71
N LYS A 142 -3.63 7.37 -1.64
CA LYS A 142 -3.56 7.64 -3.09
C LYS A 142 -4.68 6.91 -3.83
N PRO A 143 -5.46 7.58 -4.70
CA PRO A 143 -6.56 6.95 -5.43
C PRO A 143 -6.15 5.67 -6.16
N LEU A 144 -5.03 5.71 -6.87
CA LEU A 144 -4.53 4.57 -7.66
C LEU A 144 -4.24 3.32 -6.84
N SER A 145 -3.84 3.48 -5.58
CA SER A 145 -3.49 2.34 -4.73
C SER A 145 -4.71 1.61 -4.17
N ASN A 146 -5.91 2.19 -4.27
CA ASN A 146 -7.16 1.57 -3.83
C ASN A 146 -7.76 0.60 -4.85
N VAL A 147 -7.21 0.53 -6.08
CA VAL A 147 -7.77 -0.31 -7.16
C VAL A 147 -7.81 -1.79 -6.74
N GLU A 148 -6.72 -2.31 -6.17
CA GLU A 148 -6.66 -3.71 -5.72
C GLU A 148 -7.56 -3.98 -4.50
N ASP A 149 -7.69 -3.00 -3.60
CA ASP A 149 -8.63 -3.10 -2.48
C ASP A 149 -10.09 -3.17 -3.00
N ILE A 150 -10.45 -2.36 -3.98
CA ILE A 150 -11.79 -2.37 -4.61
C ILE A 150 -12.04 -3.69 -5.35
N LYS A 151 -11.04 -4.23 -6.07
CA LYS A 151 -11.12 -5.56 -6.73
C LYS A 151 -11.33 -6.70 -5.73
N SER A 152 -10.82 -6.55 -4.52
CA SER A 152 -10.94 -7.58 -3.48
C SER A 152 -12.35 -7.73 -2.90
N ILE A 153 -13.22 -6.72 -3.07
CA ILE A 153 -14.60 -6.74 -2.56
C ILE A 153 -15.33 -7.95 -3.17
N LYS A 154 -15.92 -8.78 -2.31
CA LYS A 154 -16.73 -9.92 -2.76
C LYS A 154 -18.05 -9.39 -3.32
N ALA A 155 -18.35 -9.67 -4.58
CA ALA A 155 -19.64 -9.38 -5.17
C ALA A 155 -20.77 -10.08 -4.38
N PRO A 156 -21.82 -9.36 -3.95
CA PRO A 156 -22.99 -9.96 -3.31
C PRO A 156 -23.69 -10.99 -4.21
N PHE A 157 -23.69 -10.74 -5.52
CA PHE A 157 -24.18 -11.64 -6.56
C PHE A 157 -23.04 -11.99 -7.54
N PRO A 158 -22.17 -12.98 -7.24
CA PRO A 158 -20.96 -13.25 -8.03
C PRO A 158 -21.20 -13.55 -9.51
N ASP A 159 -22.27 -14.28 -9.82
CA ASP A 159 -22.60 -14.71 -11.18
C ASP A 159 -23.43 -13.68 -11.96
N SER A 160 -23.62 -12.47 -11.39
CA SER A 160 -24.37 -11.41 -12.04
C SER A 160 -23.67 -10.93 -13.32
N LYS A 161 -24.46 -10.78 -14.38
CA LYS A 161 -24.02 -10.17 -15.64
C LYS A 161 -23.84 -8.65 -15.55
N LEU A 162 -24.31 -8.03 -14.46
CA LEU A 162 -24.16 -6.60 -14.20
C LEU A 162 -22.81 -6.28 -13.55
N ASN A 163 -22.13 -7.28 -12.99
CA ASN A 163 -20.77 -7.11 -12.49
C ASN A 163 -19.83 -6.81 -13.66
N SER A 164 -19.08 -5.71 -13.56
CA SER A 164 -18.11 -5.34 -14.60
C SER A 164 -16.95 -4.54 -14.02
N GLU A 165 -15.83 -4.58 -14.73
CA GLU A 165 -14.63 -3.79 -14.43
C GLU A 165 -14.19 -3.08 -15.71
N SER A 166 -13.79 -1.82 -15.58
CA SER A 166 -13.22 -1.03 -16.67
C SER A 166 -11.93 -0.39 -16.21
N GLN A 167 -10.95 -0.34 -17.10
CA GLN A 167 -9.68 0.32 -16.86
C GLN A 167 -9.30 1.13 -18.10
N HIS A 168 -9.09 2.43 -17.91
CA HIS A 168 -8.64 3.34 -18.95
C HIS A 168 -7.11 3.50 -18.91
N ALA A 169 -6.54 4.00 -20.00
CA ALA A 169 -5.12 4.33 -20.04
C ALA A 169 -4.78 5.40 -18.98
N MET A 170 -3.57 5.32 -18.41
CA MET A 170 -3.09 6.33 -17.46
C MET A 170 -3.10 7.72 -18.14
N PRO A 171 -3.77 8.73 -17.56
CA PRO A 171 -3.80 10.07 -18.14
C PRO A 171 -2.40 10.68 -18.18
N LYS A 172 -2.18 11.63 -19.10
CA LYS A 172 -0.94 12.41 -19.11
C LYS A 172 -0.86 13.25 -17.84
N GLN A 173 0.17 13.03 -17.05
CA GLN A 173 0.43 13.76 -15.80
C GLN A 173 1.52 14.81 -16.01
N THR A 174 1.33 15.98 -15.40
CA THR A 174 2.41 16.97 -15.23
C THR A 174 3.47 16.43 -14.27
N PHE A 175 4.66 17.06 -14.24
CA PHE A 175 5.71 16.68 -13.30
C PHE A 175 5.23 16.79 -11.83
N GLU A 176 4.46 17.83 -11.49
CA GLU A 176 3.89 17.98 -10.14
C GLU A 176 2.82 16.92 -9.82
N GLN A 177 1.94 16.58 -10.76
CA GLN A 177 0.95 15.51 -10.57
C GLN A 177 1.60 14.14 -10.41
N ARG A 178 2.68 13.90 -11.16
CA ARG A 178 3.51 12.71 -10.99
C ARG A 178 4.22 12.73 -9.64
N LEU A 179 4.73 13.88 -9.20
CA LEU A 179 5.39 14.04 -7.91
C LEU A 179 4.44 13.83 -6.72
N ILE A 180 3.20 14.33 -6.78
CA ILE A 180 2.12 14.04 -5.82
C ILE A 180 1.78 12.54 -5.84
N SER A 181 1.84 11.92 -7.02
CA SER A 181 1.71 10.47 -7.19
C SER A 181 2.93 9.69 -6.66
N GLU A 182 4.15 10.26 -6.60
CA GLU A 182 5.43 9.56 -6.36
C GLU A 182 6.12 9.84 -5.00
N GLN A 183 6.05 11.04 -4.39
CA GLN A 183 6.64 11.37 -3.07
C GLN A 183 5.68 10.93 -1.92
N ARG A 184 6.00 10.35 -0.75
CA ARG A 184 7.18 10.15 0.15
C ARG A 184 7.82 11.38 0.79
N HIS A 185 8.18 11.18 2.06
CA HIS A 185 8.62 12.09 3.11
C HIS A 185 9.60 13.21 2.67
N PRO A 186 9.51 14.41 3.27
CA PRO A 186 10.43 15.52 3.01
C PRO A 186 11.72 15.32 3.81
N ASP A 187 12.55 14.36 3.42
CA ASP A 187 13.97 14.28 3.81
C ASP A 187 14.70 13.36 2.83
N ASP A 188 14.79 13.77 1.57
CA ASP A 188 15.79 13.22 0.66
C ASP A 188 16.24 14.31 -0.32
N ARG A 189 17.29 15.03 0.07
CA ARG A 189 18.03 15.91 -0.84
C ARG A 189 19.26 15.17 -1.34
N SER A 190 19.41 15.20 -2.67
CA SER A 190 20.63 15.02 -3.50
C SER A 190 20.85 13.58 -4.00
N LEU A 191 21.09 13.26 -5.28
CA LEU A 191 21.71 13.98 -6.41
C LEU A 191 21.18 13.47 -7.78
N PRO A 192 21.36 14.25 -8.87
CA PRO A 192 20.91 13.89 -10.22
C PRO A 192 21.99 13.12 -11.01
N GLY A 193 21.52 12.14 -11.80
CA GLY A 193 22.27 11.60 -12.93
C GLY A 193 22.33 10.08 -12.93
N LEU A 194 21.57 9.46 -13.84
CA LEU A 194 21.94 8.30 -14.66
C LEU A 194 20.69 7.89 -15.46
N ALA A 195 20.47 8.58 -16.58
CA ALA A 195 19.58 8.09 -17.63
C ALA A 195 20.40 7.23 -18.58
N ALA A 196 20.15 5.91 -18.59
CA ALA A 196 20.30 5.06 -19.77
C ALA A 196 19.53 3.74 -19.58
N PRO A 197 18.87 3.21 -20.62
CA PRO A 197 17.96 2.07 -20.52
C PRO A 197 18.73 0.75 -20.59
N PHE A 198 18.44 -0.19 -19.68
CA PHE A 198 18.94 -1.56 -19.79
C PHE A 198 17.82 -2.58 -19.94
N GLU A 199 18.01 -3.39 -20.96
CA GLU A 199 17.15 -4.43 -21.51
C GLU A 199 16.87 -5.55 -20.51
N ARG A 200 15.70 -6.18 -20.65
CA ARG A 200 15.30 -7.41 -19.98
C ARG A 200 16.33 -8.52 -20.20
N HIS A 201 17.21 -8.74 -19.22
CA HIS A 201 17.99 -9.97 -19.13
C HIS A 201 17.41 -10.84 -18.01
N GLN A 202 16.81 -11.97 -18.41
CA GLN A 202 16.50 -13.09 -17.51
C GLN A 202 17.81 -13.52 -16.83
N MET A 203 17.84 -13.48 -15.49
CA MET A 203 19.03 -13.88 -14.73
C MET A 203 19.06 -15.39 -14.47
N PRO A 204 20.23 -16.06 -14.68
CA PRO A 204 20.43 -17.47 -14.35
C PRO A 204 20.66 -17.67 -12.83
N ALA A 205 20.30 -18.86 -12.35
CA ALA A 205 20.19 -19.25 -10.93
C ALA A 205 21.51 -19.35 -10.13
N SER A 206 22.59 -18.66 -10.51
CA SER A 206 23.92 -18.80 -9.88
C SER A 206 24.36 -17.63 -9.00
N ASP A 207 23.53 -16.60 -8.78
CA ASP A 207 23.89 -15.40 -7.97
C ASP A 207 23.19 -15.35 -6.59
N ALA A 208 22.47 -16.41 -6.20
CA ALA A 208 21.76 -16.48 -4.92
C ALA A 208 22.68 -16.36 -3.68
N SER A 209 23.99 -16.61 -3.82
CA SER A 209 24.95 -16.50 -2.70
C SER A 209 25.44 -15.05 -2.44
N LYS A 210 25.01 -14.07 -3.24
CA LYS A 210 25.31 -12.63 -3.01
C LYS A 210 24.13 -11.84 -2.47
N MET A 211 22.95 -12.45 -2.35
CA MET A 211 21.79 -11.79 -1.76
C MET A 211 21.98 -11.63 -0.25
N ASN A 212 21.58 -10.48 0.28
CA ASN A 212 21.58 -10.21 1.72
C ASN A 212 20.71 -11.27 2.43
N PRO A 213 21.22 -11.98 3.46
CA PRO A 213 20.46 -13.03 4.16
C PRO A 213 19.13 -12.54 4.76
N LEU A 214 19.00 -11.23 5.02
CA LEU A 214 17.76 -10.64 5.49
C LEU A 214 16.61 -10.79 4.49
N LEU A 215 16.88 -10.79 3.18
CA LEU A 215 15.82 -10.93 2.17
C LEU A 215 15.21 -12.33 2.23
N SER A 216 16.03 -13.38 2.18
CA SER A 216 15.53 -14.76 2.22
C SER A 216 14.87 -15.09 3.57
N GLN A 217 15.37 -14.52 4.67
CA GLN A 217 14.74 -14.64 5.99
C GLN A 217 13.38 -13.92 6.04
N ALA A 218 13.28 -12.71 5.48
CA ALA A 218 12.01 -12.00 5.38
C ALA A 218 11.00 -12.76 4.52
N GLU A 219 11.42 -13.30 3.37
CA GLU A 219 10.54 -14.12 2.51
C GLU A 219 10.03 -15.36 3.24
N ALA A 220 10.89 -16.06 3.98
CA ALA A 220 10.49 -17.22 4.79
C ALA A 220 9.51 -16.82 5.89
N ALA A 221 9.81 -15.78 6.65
CA ALA A 221 8.96 -15.29 7.73
C ALA A 221 7.60 -14.79 7.22
N VAL A 222 7.57 -14.09 6.07
CA VAL A 222 6.31 -13.72 5.42
C VAL A 222 5.55 -14.96 4.96
N ARG A 223 6.19 -15.96 4.33
CA ARG A 223 5.49 -17.20 3.96
C ARG A 223 4.84 -17.89 5.15
N ASP A 224 5.48 -17.89 6.31
CA ASP A 224 4.92 -18.49 7.52
C ASP A 224 3.81 -17.64 8.13
N LEU A 225 3.94 -16.31 8.11
CA LEU A 225 2.86 -15.38 8.41
C LEU A 225 1.65 -15.71 7.53
N GLU A 226 1.83 -15.78 6.21
CA GLU A 226 0.78 -16.03 5.22
C GLU A 226 0.10 -17.39 5.45
N LYS A 227 0.86 -18.46 5.71
CA LYS A 227 0.28 -19.76 6.11
C LYS A 227 -0.56 -19.66 7.37
N GLY A 228 -0.11 -18.91 8.38
CA GLY A 228 -0.86 -18.66 9.62
C GLY A 228 -2.22 -17.99 9.38
N LEU A 229 -2.39 -17.38 8.21
CA LEU A 229 -3.58 -16.64 7.79
C LEU A 229 -4.38 -17.38 6.71
N GLY A 230 -3.96 -18.59 6.32
CA GLY A 230 -4.66 -19.44 5.36
C GLY A 230 -4.61 -18.93 3.92
N ARG A 231 -3.50 -18.30 3.51
CA ARG A 231 -3.32 -17.64 2.19
C ARG A 231 -2.02 -18.08 1.52
N ASP A 232 -2.01 -17.98 0.20
CA ASP A 232 -0.82 -18.18 -0.62
C ASP A 232 0.01 -16.88 -0.68
N TYR A 233 1.30 -17.03 -0.95
CA TYR A 233 2.23 -15.92 -1.11
C TYR A 233 2.04 -15.23 -2.48
N ASP A 234 1.74 -13.93 -2.47
CA ASP A 234 1.43 -13.11 -3.64
C ASP A 234 2.43 -11.94 -3.83
N GLU A 235 2.10 -11.02 -4.75
CA GLU A 235 2.94 -9.84 -5.03
C GLU A 235 3.03 -8.86 -3.84
N ASN A 236 1.98 -8.74 -3.03
CA ASN A 236 2.03 -7.92 -1.82
C ASN A 236 2.87 -8.60 -0.74
N SER A 237 2.83 -9.93 -0.65
CA SER A 237 3.73 -10.70 0.21
C SER A 237 5.21 -10.49 -0.18
N ALA A 238 5.50 -10.36 -1.48
CA ALA A 238 6.83 -10.02 -1.98
C ALA A 238 7.28 -8.61 -1.60
N ARG A 239 6.39 -7.61 -1.73
CA ARG A 239 6.68 -6.23 -1.29
C ARG A 239 6.88 -6.14 0.21
N LEU A 240 6.03 -6.80 0.99
CA LEU A 240 6.15 -6.91 2.44
C LEU A 240 7.51 -7.49 2.83
N ALA A 241 7.91 -8.62 2.24
CA ALA A 241 9.19 -9.25 2.53
C ALA A 241 10.39 -8.34 2.21
N ALA A 242 10.40 -7.70 1.03
CA ALA A 242 11.48 -6.82 0.62
C ALA A 242 11.60 -5.58 1.52
N SER A 243 10.47 -4.95 1.86
CA SER A 243 10.40 -3.80 2.75
C SER A 243 10.78 -4.16 4.20
N SER A 244 10.38 -5.33 4.69
CA SER A 244 10.80 -5.86 5.99
C SER A 244 12.31 -6.12 6.04
N ALA A 245 12.90 -6.66 4.97
CA ALA A 245 14.35 -6.87 4.89
C ALA A 245 15.13 -5.55 4.96
N TYR A 246 14.67 -4.53 4.22
CA TYR A 246 15.20 -3.17 4.29
C TYR A 246 15.10 -2.59 5.71
N LEU A 247 13.91 -2.63 6.31
CA LEU A 247 13.64 -2.09 7.65
C LEU A 247 14.51 -2.73 8.72
N ALA A 248 14.69 -4.06 8.65
CA ALA A 248 15.56 -4.76 9.58
C ALA A 248 16.99 -4.21 9.49
N LYS A 249 17.51 -4.07 8.26
CA LYS A 249 18.86 -3.56 8.03
C LYS A 249 19.04 -2.11 8.50
N GLU A 250 18.08 -1.25 8.19
CA GLU A 250 18.04 0.16 8.57
C GLU A 250 18.05 0.33 10.09
N ASN A 251 17.34 -0.55 10.81
CA ASN A 251 17.26 -0.53 12.28
C ASN A 251 18.34 -1.38 12.96
N GLY A 252 19.35 -1.83 12.20
CA GLY A 252 20.50 -2.55 12.77
C GLY A 252 20.22 -3.98 13.21
N LEU A 253 19.12 -4.59 12.75
CA LEU A 253 18.90 -6.03 12.89
C LEU A 253 19.87 -6.78 11.96
N SER A 254 20.42 -7.85 12.49
CA SER A 254 21.40 -8.73 11.84
C SER A 254 20.77 -9.96 11.21
N ARG A 255 19.57 -10.34 11.67
CA ARG A 255 18.73 -11.41 11.11
C ARG A 255 17.25 -11.11 11.36
N ILE A 256 16.38 -11.85 10.67
CA ILE A 256 14.93 -11.83 10.88
C ILE A 256 14.49 -13.22 11.32
N ASP A 257 13.99 -13.33 12.55
CA ASP A 257 13.47 -14.57 13.11
C ASP A 257 11.94 -14.64 12.96
N HIS A 258 11.25 -13.49 13.09
CA HIS A 258 9.80 -13.40 12.93
C HIS A 258 9.37 -12.12 12.20
N ILE A 259 8.27 -12.23 11.46
CA ILE A 259 7.47 -11.10 11.00
C ILE A 259 6.06 -11.28 11.54
N ALA A 260 5.55 -10.26 12.22
CA ALA A 260 4.25 -10.30 12.87
C ALA A 260 3.47 -9.03 12.58
N LEU A 261 2.15 -9.11 12.70
CA LEU A 261 1.26 -7.97 12.57
C LEU A 261 0.80 -7.45 13.94
N SER A 262 0.47 -6.16 14.00
CA SER A 262 -0.16 -5.57 15.19
C SER A 262 -1.46 -6.30 15.52
N GLN A 263 -1.67 -6.50 16.82
CA GLN A 263 -2.98 -6.86 17.35
C GLN A 263 -3.78 -5.58 17.61
N GLN A 264 -5.10 -5.70 17.62
CA GLN A 264 -5.97 -4.58 17.91
C GLN A 264 -5.77 -4.07 19.35
N THR A 265 -5.58 -2.76 19.49
CA THR A 265 -5.58 -2.01 20.76
C THR A 265 -6.49 -0.77 20.61
N ASP A 266 -6.62 0.03 21.66
CA ASP A 266 -7.41 1.27 21.61
C ASP A 266 -6.87 2.31 20.60
N SER A 267 -5.59 2.21 20.25
CA SER A 267 -4.89 3.19 19.40
C SER A 267 -4.26 2.60 18.14
N VAL A 268 -4.27 1.28 17.97
CA VAL A 268 -3.65 0.58 16.84
C VAL A 268 -4.60 -0.48 16.32
N ARG A 269 -4.90 -0.44 15.02
CA ARG A 269 -5.76 -1.43 14.37
C ARG A 269 -5.02 -2.76 14.20
N GLN A 270 -5.78 -3.86 14.14
CA GLN A 270 -5.20 -5.15 13.79
C GLN A 270 -4.58 -5.08 12.39
N GLY A 271 -3.32 -5.51 12.25
CA GLY A 271 -2.61 -5.47 10.98
C GLY A 271 -2.15 -4.09 10.51
N GLU A 272 -2.39 -3.03 11.27
CA GLU A 272 -1.93 -1.67 10.94
C GLU A 272 -0.40 -1.60 10.77
N ASN A 273 0.32 -2.25 11.68
CA ASN A 273 1.77 -2.27 11.69
C ASN A 273 2.30 -3.68 11.44
N VAL A 274 3.39 -3.76 10.70
CA VAL A 274 4.22 -4.95 10.58
C VAL A 274 5.46 -4.78 11.45
N PHE A 275 5.78 -5.83 12.20
CA PHE A 275 6.93 -5.91 13.09
C PHE A 275 7.92 -6.92 12.54
N VAL A 276 9.19 -6.53 12.49
CA VAL A 276 10.32 -7.38 12.15
C VAL A 276 11.12 -7.64 13.42
N VAL A 277 11.30 -8.91 13.79
CA VAL A 277 11.85 -9.30 15.08
C VAL A 277 13.11 -10.15 14.91
N GLU A 278 14.16 -9.80 15.64
CA GLU A 278 15.35 -10.62 15.89
C GLU A 278 15.28 -11.15 17.33
N GLY A 279 15.25 -12.48 17.50
CA GLY A 279 15.07 -13.18 18.76
C GLY A 279 13.68 -13.84 18.89
N ALA A 280 13.50 -14.60 19.97
CA ALA A 280 12.21 -15.23 20.26
C ALA A 280 11.18 -14.19 20.74
N LEU A 281 9.92 -14.33 20.31
CA LEU A 281 8.84 -13.37 20.65
C LEU A 281 8.59 -13.21 22.16
N ASN A 282 8.93 -14.23 22.96
CA ASN A 282 8.80 -14.22 24.42
C ASN A 282 10.09 -13.86 25.16
N ASP A 283 11.16 -13.54 24.45
CA ASP A 283 12.43 -13.09 25.03
C ASP A 283 12.39 -11.57 25.21
N PRO A 284 12.49 -11.01 26.43
CA PRO A 284 12.52 -9.56 26.63
C PRO A 284 13.73 -8.85 25.99
N ALA A 285 14.78 -9.60 25.61
CA ALA A 285 15.95 -9.06 24.92
C ALA A 285 15.85 -9.08 23.38
N HIS A 286 14.68 -9.45 22.81
CA HIS A 286 14.49 -9.38 21.37
C HIS A 286 14.67 -7.95 20.85
N LYS A 287 15.16 -7.82 19.62
CA LYS A 287 15.18 -6.54 18.90
C LYS A 287 14.03 -6.51 17.93
N MET A 288 13.43 -5.34 17.76
CA MET A 288 12.29 -5.17 16.89
C MET A 288 12.35 -3.84 16.17
N ALA A 289 11.95 -3.85 14.91
CA ALA A 289 11.62 -2.68 14.12
C ALA A 289 10.19 -2.81 13.61
N HIS A 290 9.54 -1.69 13.31
CA HIS A 290 8.20 -1.71 12.74
C HIS A 290 8.00 -0.60 11.71
N MET A 291 7.02 -0.81 10.84
CA MET A 291 6.48 0.20 9.94
C MET A 291 4.99 -0.06 9.75
N LYS A 292 4.27 0.88 9.13
CA LYS A 292 2.90 0.58 8.70
C LYS A 292 2.92 -0.51 7.64
N THR A 293 2.05 -1.51 7.77
CA THR A 293 1.92 -2.58 6.78
C THR A 293 1.64 -2.01 5.39
N MET A 294 0.90 -0.90 5.34
CA MET A 294 0.62 -0.18 4.10
C MET A 294 1.87 0.40 3.42
N ASP A 295 2.80 0.95 4.19
CA ASP A 295 4.06 1.47 3.63
C ASP A 295 4.89 0.33 3.04
N ALA A 296 4.87 -0.83 3.72
CA ALA A 296 5.59 -2.02 3.29
C ALA A 296 5.12 -2.54 1.93
N ILE A 297 3.81 -2.56 1.68
CA ILE A 297 3.21 -3.10 0.44
C ILE A 297 3.04 -2.06 -0.67
N ALA A 298 3.08 -0.76 -0.34
CA ALA A 298 3.06 0.31 -1.33
C ALA A 298 4.42 0.49 -2.02
N GLN A 299 5.50 0.06 -1.37
CA GLN A 299 6.85 0.16 -1.92
C GLN A 299 7.13 -0.97 -2.93
N PRO A 300 7.55 -0.66 -4.17
CA PRO A 300 7.98 -1.68 -5.14
C PRO A 300 9.17 -2.49 -4.61
N VAL A 301 9.19 -3.78 -4.94
CA VAL A 301 10.24 -4.71 -4.50
C VAL A 301 11.63 -4.20 -4.89
N GLU A 302 11.77 -3.75 -6.14
CA GLU A 302 13.03 -3.26 -6.70
C GLU A 302 13.60 -2.10 -5.89
N GLN A 303 12.72 -1.22 -5.40
CA GLN A 303 13.12 -0.08 -4.59
C GLN A 303 13.64 -0.52 -3.22
N SER A 304 12.92 -1.40 -2.51
CA SER A 304 13.38 -1.93 -1.21
C SER A 304 14.71 -2.68 -1.35
N LEU A 305 14.89 -3.43 -2.44
CA LEU A 305 16.12 -4.17 -2.70
C LEU A 305 17.30 -3.23 -3.00
N ALA A 306 17.09 -2.19 -3.80
CA ALA A 306 18.14 -1.20 -4.09
C ALA A 306 18.60 -0.48 -2.80
N GLN A 307 17.66 -0.10 -1.94
CA GLN A 307 17.97 0.51 -0.65
C GLN A 307 18.70 -0.46 0.30
N LEU A 308 18.25 -1.71 0.38
CA LEU A 308 18.89 -2.76 1.17
C LEU A 308 20.34 -3.01 0.71
N GLN A 309 20.59 -3.04 -0.60
CA GLN A 309 21.93 -3.18 -1.17
C GLN A 309 22.83 -2.00 -0.76
N THR A 310 22.32 -0.77 -0.91
CA THR A 310 23.05 0.47 -0.59
C THR A 310 23.49 0.48 0.89
N LEU A 311 22.58 0.16 1.82
CA LEU A 311 22.88 0.05 3.24
C LEU A 311 23.90 -1.06 3.55
N SER A 312 23.81 -2.17 2.83
CA SER A 312 24.72 -3.31 3.02
C SER A 312 26.15 -2.97 2.60
N GLU A 313 26.31 -2.22 1.51
CA GLU A 313 27.62 -1.75 1.02
C GLU A 313 28.22 -0.69 1.94
N ALA A 314 27.43 0.29 2.37
CA ALA A 314 27.88 1.33 3.30
C ALA A 314 28.43 0.74 4.61
N GLN A 315 27.75 -0.25 5.19
CA GLN A 315 28.23 -0.93 6.41
C GLN A 315 29.50 -1.76 6.17
N ARG A 316 29.67 -2.38 4.99
CA ARG A 316 30.90 -3.12 4.66
C ARG A 316 32.13 -2.21 4.57
N GLN A 317 31.95 -0.98 4.08
CA GLN A 317 33.04 -0.01 3.98
C GLN A 317 33.46 0.57 5.34
N GLN A 318 32.55 0.58 6.32
CA GLN A 318 32.81 1.09 7.66
C GLN A 318 33.41 0.04 8.62
N GLN A 319 33.39 -1.25 8.26
CA GLN A 319 34.07 -2.30 9.03
C GLN A 319 35.56 -2.36 8.66
N PRO A 320 36.50 -2.09 9.59
CA PRO A 320 37.92 -2.25 9.31
C PRO A 320 38.23 -3.74 9.04
N GLN A 321 38.83 -4.02 7.88
CA GLN A 321 39.31 -5.36 7.53
C GLN A 321 40.34 -5.84 8.57
N PRO A 322 40.12 -6.97 9.28
CA PRO A 322 41.08 -7.49 10.26
C PRO A 322 42.39 -8.03 9.65
N GLN A 323 42.53 -8.05 8.32
CA GLN A 323 43.65 -8.73 7.66
C GLN A 323 44.99 -7.99 7.74
N GLN A 324 45.02 -6.66 7.94
CA GLN A 324 46.30 -5.93 7.96
C GLN A 324 47.03 -5.95 9.32
N GLN A 325 46.36 -6.29 10.43
CA GLN A 325 47.03 -6.34 11.75
C GLN A 325 47.72 -7.67 12.06
N GLN A 326 47.34 -8.78 11.40
CA GLN A 326 47.99 -10.08 11.63
C GLN A 326 49.33 -10.23 10.90
N GLU A 327 49.55 -9.54 9.78
CA GLU A 327 50.84 -9.58 9.07
C GLU A 327 51.94 -8.78 9.79
N GLN A 328 51.62 -7.64 10.42
CA GLN A 328 52.61 -6.85 11.15
C GLN A 328 53.09 -7.45 12.49
N GLN A 329 52.31 -8.34 13.12
CA GLN A 329 52.75 -9.08 14.31
C GLN A 329 53.55 -10.33 13.96
N ARG A 330 53.42 -10.86 12.74
CA ARG A 330 54.17 -12.05 12.31
C ARG A 330 55.64 -11.74 11.96
N ASP A 331 55.94 -10.50 11.58
CA ASP A 331 57.30 -10.02 11.28
C ASP A 331 58.10 -9.52 12.50
N GLN A 332 57.51 -9.48 13.70
CA GLN A 332 58.17 -8.98 14.92
C GLN A 332 58.53 -10.06 15.94
N ALA A 333 58.44 -11.35 15.59
CA ALA A 333 58.92 -12.42 16.47
C ALA A 333 60.47 -12.35 16.61
N PRO A 334 61.03 -12.09 17.80
CA PRO A 334 62.48 -12.05 17.98
C PRO A 334 63.05 -13.46 17.89
N VAL A 335 63.95 -13.68 16.93
CA VAL A 335 64.73 -14.91 16.79
C VAL A 335 65.66 -15.04 18.01
N GLN A 336 65.35 -15.98 18.92
CA GLN A 336 66.24 -16.32 20.02
C GLN A 336 67.47 -17.11 19.51
N PRO A 337 68.70 -16.75 19.90
CA PRO A 337 69.88 -17.47 19.47
C PRO A 337 69.99 -18.80 20.23
N HIS A 338 70.00 -19.91 19.50
CA HIS A 338 70.34 -21.22 20.05
C HIS A 338 71.86 -21.32 20.27
N ARG A 339 72.23 -21.75 21.47
CA ARG A 339 73.59 -22.07 21.92
C ARG A 339 73.92 -23.53 21.62
N THR A 340 75.23 -23.83 21.68
CA THR A 340 75.94 -25.14 21.78
C THR A 340 76.26 -25.78 20.41
N VAL A 341 77.49 -26.25 20.14
CA VAL A 341 78.61 -26.69 21.00
C VAL A 341 79.94 -26.17 20.47
#